data_AF-A0A7S4JEB5-F1
#
_entry.id   AF-A0A7S4JEB5-F1
#
_cell.length_a   1.000
_cell.length_b   1.000
_cell.length_c   1.000
_cell.angle_alpha   90.00
_cell.angle_beta   90.00
_cell.angle_gamma   90.00
#
_symmetry.space_group_name_H-M   'P 1'
#
loop_
_entity.id
_entity.type
_entity.pdbx_description
1 polymer ?
#
loop_
_entity_poly.entity_id
_entity_poly.type
_entity_poly.pdbx_seq_one_letter_code
_entity_poly.pdbx_strand_id
1 'polypeptide(L)'
;YGGRLVPADGVRRRTLLELPGVKETAETSSVLVVIDTDGCGMEEEQDEKGSSRNEGEALVVQEHLERLLAAGVQEESIGVLAPYNGQVAVLRDRLKEKYRGAEIGTVDGVQGSEK
;
A
#
# COMPACT_ATOMS: atom_id res chain seq x y z
N TYR A 1 22.18 -6.64 3.14
CA TYR A 1 22.95 -6.12 4.30
C TYR A 1 23.70 -7.18 5.13
N GLY A 2 23.55 -8.49 4.88
CA GLY A 2 24.31 -9.53 5.61
C GLY A 2 23.99 -9.60 7.11
N GLY A 3 22.73 -9.39 7.50
CA GLY A 3 22.29 -9.43 8.90
C GLY A 3 22.77 -8.27 9.79
N ARG A 4 23.47 -7.28 9.23
CA ARG A 4 24.07 -6.16 10.00
C ARG A 4 23.11 -5.02 10.33
N LEU A 5 21.92 -4.99 9.74
CA LEU A 5 20.91 -4.01 10.09
C LEU A 5 20.21 -4.44 11.38
N VAL A 6 20.29 -3.59 12.39
CA VAL A 6 19.63 -3.78 13.68
C VAL A 6 18.67 -2.60 13.90
N PRO A 7 17.38 -2.84 14.19
CA PRO A 7 16.45 -1.76 14.45
C PRO A 7 16.79 -1.06 15.76
N ALA A 8 16.71 0.27 15.77
CA ALA A 8 16.85 1.05 16.99
C ALA A 8 15.68 0.77 17.97
N ASP A 9 15.90 0.97 19.27
CA ASP A 9 14.91 0.67 20.32
C ASP A 9 13.57 1.40 20.12
N GLY A 10 13.59 2.61 19.58
CA GLY A 10 12.39 3.42 19.32
C GLY A 10 11.55 2.96 18.13
N VAL A 11 12.02 2.02 17.30
CA VAL A 11 11.32 1.55 16.10
C VAL A 11 11.12 0.03 16.06
N ARG A 12 11.88 -0.75 16.84
CA ARG A 12 11.88 -2.22 16.77
C ARG A 12 10.54 -2.91 17.03
N ARG A 13 9.57 -2.20 17.62
CA ARG A 13 8.24 -2.71 17.99
C ARG A 13 7.11 -1.83 17.45
N ARG A 14 7.41 -0.90 16.54
CA ARG A 14 6.40 0.01 15.99
C ARG A 14 5.32 -0.76 15.25
N THR A 15 4.09 -0.39 15.52
CA THR A 15 2.88 -0.82 14.81
C THR A 15 2.04 0.41 14.49
N LEU A 16 0.99 0.23 13.68
CA LEU A 16 0.05 1.33 13.39
C LEU A 16 -0.71 1.79 14.64
N LEU A 17 -0.80 0.97 15.70
CA LEU A 17 -1.45 1.33 16.97
C LEU A 17 -0.73 2.44 17.74
N GLU A 18 0.52 2.74 17.41
CA GLU A 18 1.24 3.87 17.99
C GLU A 18 0.79 5.23 17.41
N LEU A 19 0.05 5.22 16.30
CA LEU A 19 -0.49 6.44 15.70
C LEU A 19 -1.73 6.94 16.47
N PRO A 20 -1.87 8.26 16.69
CA PRO A 20 -3.02 8.82 17.40
C PRO A 20 -4.35 8.47 16.72
N GLY A 21 -5.30 7.94 17.49
CA GLY A 21 -6.65 7.66 17.02
C GLY A 21 -6.83 6.35 16.24
N VAL A 22 -5.76 5.57 16.04
CA VAL A 22 -5.84 4.26 15.39
C VAL A 22 -6.42 3.22 16.35
N LYS A 23 -7.41 2.48 15.87
CA LYS A 23 -8.08 1.38 16.55
C LYS A 23 -7.35 0.07 16.28
N GLU A 24 -7.43 -0.84 17.24
CA GLU A 24 -6.94 -2.21 17.07
C GLU A 24 -7.84 -3.01 16.13
N THR A 25 -7.27 -3.47 15.02
CA THR A 25 -7.88 -4.37 14.01
C THR A 25 -6.84 -5.40 13.56
N ALA A 26 -7.24 -6.35 12.70
CA ALA A 26 -6.30 -7.30 12.10
C ALA A 26 -5.22 -6.59 11.26
N GLU A 27 -5.61 -5.52 10.56
CA GLU A 27 -4.75 -4.71 9.70
C GLU A 27 -3.77 -3.83 10.50
N THR A 28 -4.17 -3.30 11.66
CA THR A 28 -3.34 -2.35 12.42
C THR A 28 -2.44 -2.99 13.48
N SER A 29 -2.77 -4.22 13.89
CA SER A 29 -1.95 -5.03 14.81
C SER A 29 -0.79 -5.75 14.11
N SER A 30 -0.86 -5.92 12.79
CA SER A 30 0.16 -6.61 11.98
C SER A 30 1.07 -5.60 11.28
N VAL A 31 2.39 -5.78 11.38
CA VAL A 31 3.38 -4.93 10.65
C VAL A 31 3.63 -5.38 9.21
N LEU A 32 3.21 -6.61 8.89
CA LEU A 32 3.33 -7.20 7.57
C LEU A 32 2.09 -8.05 7.31
N VAL A 33 1.41 -7.74 6.21
CA VAL A 33 0.31 -8.53 5.68
C VAL A 33 0.67 -8.89 4.24
N VAL A 34 0.52 -10.17 3.89
CA VAL A 34 0.65 -10.66 2.52
C VAL A 34 -0.71 -11.17 2.11
N ILE A 35 -1.26 -10.60 1.04
CA ILE A 35 -2.53 -11.03 0.45
C ILE A 35 -2.19 -11.77 -0.83
N ASP A 36 -2.47 -13.08 -0.85
CA ASP A 36 -2.25 -13.92 -2.01
C ASP A 36 -3.45 -13.79 -2.96
N THR A 37 -3.17 -13.42 -4.20
CA THR A 37 -4.15 -13.24 -5.29
C THR A 37 -4.09 -14.35 -6.33
N ASP A 38 -3.16 -15.31 -6.18
CA ASP A 38 -3.03 -16.43 -7.11
C ASP A 38 -4.28 -17.31 -7.13
N GLY A 39 -4.71 -17.71 -8.32
CA GLY A 39 -5.94 -18.48 -8.52
C GLY A 39 -7.24 -17.73 -8.21
N CYS A 40 -7.22 -16.43 -7.92
CA CYS A 40 -8.43 -15.62 -7.69
C CYS A 40 -9.06 -15.06 -8.98
N GLY A 41 -8.55 -15.42 -10.15
CA GLY A 41 -8.99 -14.85 -11.44
C GLY A 41 -8.59 -13.38 -11.60
N MET A 42 -7.56 -12.94 -10.87
CA MET A 42 -6.96 -11.61 -10.95
C MET A 42 -5.77 -11.66 -11.89
N GLU A 43 -6.05 -11.79 -13.19
CA GLU A 43 -5.01 -11.96 -14.21
C GLU A 43 -4.31 -10.63 -14.54
N GLU A 44 -3.02 -10.71 -14.84
CA GLU A 44 -2.26 -9.57 -15.36
C GLU A 44 -2.65 -9.26 -16.82
N GLU A 45 -2.79 -7.99 -17.13
CA GLU A 45 -2.98 -7.49 -18.48
C GLU A 45 -2.00 -6.35 -18.80
N GLN A 46 -1.90 -5.97 -20.07
CA GLN A 46 -1.08 -4.83 -20.50
C GLN A 46 -1.96 -3.66 -20.90
N ASP A 47 -1.53 -2.44 -20.57
CA ASP A 47 -2.11 -1.23 -21.10
C ASP A 47 -1.76 -1.01 -22.58
N GLU A 48 -2.29 0.05 -23.19
CA GLU A 48 -2.01 0.42 -24.59
C GLU A 48 -0.52 0.65 -24.89
N LYS A 49 0.29 0.90 -23.85
CA LYS A 49 1.73 1.17 -23.93
C LYS A 49 2.56 -0.07 -23.59
N GLY A 50 1.93 -1.22 -23.36
CA GLY A 50 2.61 -2.47 -23.00
C GLY A 50 3.05 -2.57 -21.55
N SER A 51 2.58 -1.68 -20.65
CA SER A 51 2.87 -1.77 -19.22
C SER A 51 1.91 -2.73 -18.52
N SER A 52 2.44 -3.62 -17.70
CA SER A 52 1.63 -4.53 -16.88
C SER A 52 0.75 -3.80 -15.87
N ARG A 53 -0.45 -4.34 -15.67
CA ARG A 53 -1.45 -3.93 -14.67
C ARG A 53 -2.36 -5.09 -14.30
N ASN A 54 -2.99 -5.01 -13.14
CA ASN A 54 -3.92 -5.99 -12.60
C ASN A 54 -5.07 -5.25 -11.88
N GLU A 55 -6.25 -5.26 -12.51
CA GLU A 55 -7.46 -4.61 -11.99
C GLU A 55 -7.97 -5.26 -10.69
N GLY A 56 -7.80 -6.58 -10.56
CA GLY A 56 -8.18 -7.33 -9.37
C GLY A 56 -7.35 -6.95 -8.16
N GLU A 57 -6.02 -6.88 -8.32
CA GLU A 57 -5.12 -6.40 -7.27
C GLU A 57 -5.41 -4.95 -6.89
N ALA A 58 -5.75 -4.09 -7.85
CA ALA A 58 -6.09 -2.70 -7.56
C ALA A 58 -7.35 -2.57 -6.69
N LEU A 59 -8.33 -3.49 -6.85
CA LEU A 59 -9.50 -3.58 -5.97
C LEU A 59 -9.12 -4.04 -4.56
N VAL A 60 -8.25 -5.05 -4.43
CA VAL A 60 -7.76 -5.52 -3.13
C VAL A 60 -7.04 -4.40 -2.38
N VAL A 61 -6.20 -3.63 -3.09
CA VAL A 61 -5.50 -2.46 -2.52
C VAL A 61 -6.49 -1.41 -2.04
N GLN A 62 -7.52 -1.09 -2.83
CA GLN A 62 -8.56 -0.15 -2.44
C GLN A 62 -9.28 -0.61 -1.16
N GLU A 63 -9.70 -1.88 -1.11
CA GLU A 63 -10.40 -2.42 0.06
C GLU A 63 -9.51 -2.39 1.31
N HIS A 64 -8.23 -2.74 1.18
CA HIS A 64 -7.29 -2.69 2.29
C HIS A 64 -7.06 -1.27 2.79
N LEU A 65 -6.90 -0.30 1.88
CA LEU A 65 -6.79 1.12 2.20
C LEU A 65 -8.03 1.61 2.96
N GLU A 66 -9.23 1.25 2.49
CA GLU A 66 -10.49 1.59 3.16
C GLU A 66 -10.57 1.06 4.60
N ARG A 67 -10.07 -0.15 4.84
CA ARG A 67 -10.00 -0.73 6.21
C ARG A 67 -9.03 0.02 7.11
N LEU A 68 -7.86 0.43 6.60
CA LEU A 68 -6.90 1.24 7.36
C LEU A 68 -7.49 2.61 7.74
N LEU A 69 -8.16 3.28 6.80
CA LEU A 69 -8.85 4.54 7.07
C LEU A 69 -9.98 4.37 8.09
N ALA A 70 -10.78 3.31 7.97
CA ALA A 70 -11.84 3.00 8.94
C ALA A 70 -11.29 2.70 10.35
N ALA A 71 -10.07 2.17 10.43
CA ALA A 71 -9.35 1.97 11.67
C ALA A 71 -8.76 3.28 12.25
N GLY A 72 -8.77 4.39 11.51
CA GLY A 72 -8.32 5.70 11.99
C GLY A 72 -6.93 6.13 11.50
N VAL A 73 -6.31 5.36 10.61
CA VAL A 73 -5.05 5.77 9.96
C VAL A 73 -5.33 7.00 9.09
N GLN A 74 -4.48 8.01 9.21
CA GLN A 74 -4.60 9.22 8.39
C GLN A 74 -4.18 8.92 6.95
N GLU A 75 -4.91 9.48 6.01
CA GLU A 75 -4.72 9.19 4.59
C GLU A 75 -3.33 9.61 4.09
N GLU A 76 -2.81 10.73 4.61
CA GLU A 76 -1.50 11.29 4.28
C GLU A 76 -0.32 10.42 4.75
N SER A 77 -0.58 9.51 5.69
CA SER A 77 0.36 8.51 6.18
C SER A 77 0.36 7.22 5.36
N ILE A 78 -0.42 7.14 4.27
CA ILE A 78 -0.51 5.94 3.43
C ILE A 78 0.21 6.21 2.10
N GLY A 79 1.12 5.29 1.76
CA GLY A 79 1.74 5.20 0.44
C GLY A 79 1.33 3.90 -0.27
N VAL A 80 0.88 4.00 -1.52
CA VAL A 80 0.56 2.88 -2.40
C VAL A 80 1.55 2.85 -3.56
N LEU A 81 2.34 1.79 -3.62
CA LEU A 81 3.44 1.67 -4.57
C LEU A 81 3.23 0.47 -5.50
N ALA A 82 3.56 0.66 -6.78
CA ALA A 82 3.59 -0.42 -7.75
C ALA A 82 4.82 -0.30 -8.68
N PRO A 83 5.38 -1.41 -9.18
CA PRO A 83 6.56 -1.37 -10.05
C PRO A 83 6.24 -0.85 -11.47
N TYR A 84 5.01 -1.02 -11.95
CA TYR A 84 4.61 -0.70 -13.32
C TYR A 84 3.74 0.55 -13.40
N ASN A 85 4.02 1.40 -14.38
CA ASN A 85 3.24 2.62 -14.63
C ASN A 85 1.78 2.33 -14.97
N GLY A 86 1.51 1.23 -15.69
CA GLY A 86 0.17 0.74 -15.97
C GLY A 86 -0.62 0.50 -14.68
N GLN A 87 -0.03 -0.18 -13.71
CA GLN A 87 -0.66 -0.40 -12.40
C GLN A 87 -0.85 0.88 -11.60
N VAL A 88 0.14 1.79 -11.61
CA VAL A 88 0.00 3.11 -10.97
C VAL A 88 -1.14 3.91 -11.59
N ALA A 89 -1.36 3.82 -12.89
CA ALA A 89 -2.48 4.48 -13.56
C ALA A 89 -3.82 3.93 -13.06
N VAL A 90 -4.00 2.61 -13.05
CA VAL A 90 -5.22 1.96 -12.53
C VAL A 90 -5.49 2.35 -11.08
N LEU A 91 -4.46 2.33 -10.22
CA LEU A 91 -4.58 2.72 -8.82
C LEU A 91 -4.97 4.20 -8.68
N ARG A 92 -4.41 5.09 -9.49
CA ARG A 92 -4.78 6.52 -9.48
C ARG A 92 -6.23 6.73 -9.93
N ASP A 93 -6.65 6.06 -11.00
CA ASP A 93 -8.02 6.19 -11.51
C ASP A 93 -9.04 5.72 -10.46
N ARG A 94 -8.71 4.66 -9.70
CA ARG A 94 -9.58 4.13 -8.64
C ARG A 94 -9.57 4.96 -7.36
N LEU A 95 -8.40 5.41 -6.92
CA LEU A 95 -8.24 5.95 -5.57
C LEU A 95 -8.25 7.48 -5.53
N LYS A 96 -7.69 8.16 -6.54
CA LYS A 96 -7.30 9.58 -6.44
C LYS A 96 -8.48 10.55 -6.30
N GLU A 97 -9.67 10.19 -6.77
CA GLU A 97 -10.84 11.05 -6.61
C GLU A 97 -11.33 11.10 -5.15
N LYS A 98 -11.30 9.94 -4.47
CA LYS A 98 -11.82 9.74 -3.11
C LYS A 98 -10.73 9.90 -2.04
N TYR A 99 -9.49 9.56 -2.37
CA TYR A 99 -8.33 9.55 -1.50
C TYR A 99 -7.22 10.41 -2.13
N ARG A 100 -7.24 11.72 -1.81
CA ARG A 100 -6.30 12.72 -2.35
C ARG A 100 -5.03 12.92 -1.52
N GLY A 101 -5.06 12.56 -0.25
CA GLY A 101 -3.93 12.58 0.69
C GLY A 101 -3.00 11.36 0.56
N ALA A 102 -3.50 10.22 0.07
CA ALA A 102 -2.69 9.03 -0.15
C ALA A 102 -1.67 9.25 -1.29
N GLU A 103 -0.41 8.87 -1.06
CA GLU A 103 0.63 8.96 -2.08
C GLU A 103 0.60 7.71 -2.97
N ILE A 104 0.40 7.90 -4.29
CA ILE A 104 0.33 6.80 -5.26
C ILE A 104 1.42 6.98 -6.31
N GLY A 105 2.36 6.06 -6.37
CA GLY A 105 3.56 6.20 -7.20
C GLY A 105 4.25 4.88 -7.56
N THR A 106 5.28 5.00 -8.39
CA THR A 106 6.18 3.87 -8.66
C THR A 106 7.21 3.74 -7.56
N VAL A 107 7.80 2.55 -7.41
CA VAL A 107 8.90 2.31 -6.45
C VAL A 107 10.06 3.30 -6.68
N ASP A 108 10.44 3.53 -7.95
CA ASP A 108 11.49 4.50 -8.30
C ASP A 108 11.08 5.95 -8.01
N GLY A 109 9.78 6.26 -8.11
CA GLY A 109 9.23 7.58 -7.88
C GLY A 109 9.23 8.02 -6.41
N VAL A 110 9.38 7.07 -5.48
CA VAL A 110 9.36 7.33 -4.02
C VAL A 110 10.68 6.96 -3.34
N GLN A 111 11.73 6.69 -4.11
CA GLN A 111 13.03 6.35 -3.54
C GLN A 111 13.55 7.51 -2.66
N GLY A 112 13.67 7.27 -1.35
CA GLY A 112 14.11 8.26 -0.37
C GLY A 112 12.99 8.95 0.42
N SER A 113 11.73 8.60 0.15
CA SER A 113 10.56 9.05 0.93
C SER A 113 10.16 8.00 1.98
N GLU A 114 9.56 8.45 3.09
CA GLU A 114 8.95 7.60 4.13
C GLU A 114 7.49 8.01 4.39
N LYS A 115 6.68 7.04 4.82
CA LYS A 115 5.28 7.20 5.21
C LYS A 115 5.00 6.49 6.51
#